data_AF-A0A7H8ISV8-F1
#
_entry.id   AF-A0A7H8ISV8-F1
#
_cell.length_a   1.000
_cell.length_b   1.000
_cell.length_c   1.000
_cell.angle_alpha   90.00
_cell.angle_beta   90.00
_cell.angle_gamma   90.00
#
_symmetry.space_group_name_H-M   'P 1'
#
loop_
_entity.id
_entity.type
_entity.pdbx_description
1 polymer ?
#
loop_
_entity_poly.entity_id
_entity_poly.type
_entity_poly.pdbx_seq_one_letter_code
_entity_poly.pdbx_strand_id
1 'polypeptide(L)' 'MVRQRGGPGAVPVRDSKQPDGPALVFSRNAWSAFISAVTTDRLPG' A
#
# COMPACT_ATOMS: atom_id res chain seq x y z
N MET A 1 9.81 -15.42 -10.02
CA MET A 1 9.93 -15.32 -8.55
C MET A 1 10.47 -13.93 -8.18
N VAL A 2 9.61 -12.91 -8.15
CA VAL A 2 10.01 -11.58 -7.62
C VAL A 2 9.88 -11.65 -6.11
N ARG A 3 10.99 -11.61 -5.39
CA ARG A 3 11.00 -11.40 -3.94
C ARG A 3 10.41 -10.01 -3.69
N GLN A 4 9.20 -9.95 -3.14
CA GLN A 4 8.65 -8.71 -2.59
C GLN A 4 9.55 -8.26 -1.45
N ARG A 5 10.41 -7.26 -1.70
CA ARG A 5 11.24 -6.66 -0.65
C ARG A 5 10.40 -5.64 0.10
N GLY A 6 9.55 -6.12 1.00
CA GLY A 6 8.97 -5.31 2.07
C GLY A 6 10.08 -4.93 3.05
N GLY A 7 10.84 -3.90 2.71
CA GLY A 7 11.90 -3.36 3.58
C GLY A 7 11.35 -2.38 4.63
N PRO A 8 12.20 -1.93 5.57
CA PRO A 8 11.83 -0.87 6.50
C PRO A 8 11.29 0.37 5.76
N GLY A 9 10.09 0.80 6.12
CA GLY A 9 9.42 1.94 5.47
C GLY A 9 8.53 1.58 4.28
N ALA A 10 8.35 0.29 3.97
CA ALA A 10 7.34 -0.17 3.04
C ALA A 10 6.01 -0.51 3.75
N VAL A 11 4.89 -0.34 3.04
CA VAL A 11 3.53 -0.70 3.50
C VAL A 11 2.95 -1.75 2.55
N PRO A 12 2.89 -3.03 2.95
CA PRO A 12 2.27 -4.08 2.15
C PRO A 12 0.74 -4.09 2.34
N VAL A 13 -0.02 -4.12 1.25
CA VAL A 13 -1.48 -4.27 1.22
C VAL A 13 -1.82 -5.60 0.55
N ARG A 14 -2.50 -6.49 1.27
CA ARG A 14 -2.94 -7.79 0.76
C ARG A 14 -4.40 -7.70 0.32
N ASP A 15 -4.71 -8.37 -0.80
CA ASP A 15 -6.09 -8.64 -1.16
C ASP A 15 -6.68 -9.66 -0.18
N SER A 16 -7.82 -9.32 0.43
CA SER A 16 -8.51 -10.21 1.36
C SER A 16 -9.08 -11.45 0.68
N LYS A 17 -9.30 -11.41 -0.64
CA LYS A 17 -9.80 -12.54 -1.44
C LYS A 17 -8.71 -13.51 -1.86
N GLN A 18 -7.44 -13.10 -1.76
CA GLN A 18 -6.29 -13.96 -2.04
C GLN A 18 -5.22 -13.77 -0.94
N PRO A 19 -5.48 -14.25 0.29
CA PRO A 19 -4.64 -13.95 1.46
C PRO A 19 -3.19 -14.43 1.31
N ASP A 20 -3.01 -15.56 0.61
CA ASP A 20 -1.70 -16.16 0.33
C ASP A 20 -1.02 -15.59 -0.92
N GLY A 21 -1.70 -14.68 -1.64
CA GLY A 21 -1.20 -14.03 -2.83
C GLY A 21 -0.11 -12.98 -2.56
N PRO A 22 0.49 -12.43 -3.64
CA PRO A 22 1.44 -11.33 -3.54
C PRO A 22 0.78 -10.07 -2.96
N ALA A 23 1.49 -9.33 -2.09
CA ALA A 23 1.04 -8.03 -1.61
C ALA A 23 1.39 -6.89 -2.59
N LEU A 24 0.57 -5.84 -2.65
CA LEU A 24 0.97 -4.58 -3.26
C LEU A 24 1.83 -3.81 -2.24
N VAL A 25 2.99 -3.29 -2.65
CA VAL A 25 3.94 -2.66 -1.73
C VAL A 25 4.04 -1.17 -2.04
N PHE A 26 3.67 -0.33 -1.08
CA PHE A 26 3.77 1.13 -1.18
C PHE A 26 4.93 1.66 -0.34
N SER A 27 5.47 2.83 -0.68
CA SER A 27 6.33 3.57 0.24
C SER A 27 5.49 4.17 1.38
N ARG A 28 6.09 4.33 2.57
CA ARG A 28 5.44 5.00 3.71
C ARG A 28 4.90 6.39 3.35
N ASN A 29 5.64 7.15 2.56
CA ASN A 29 5.25 8.51 2.16
C ASN A 29 4.02 8.48 1.25
N ALA A 30 3.99 7.57 0.27
CA ALA A 30 2.84 7.42 -0.62
C ALA A 30 1.59 6.94 0.14
N TRP A 31 1.74 5.98 1.05
CA TRP A 31 0.63 5.51 1.89
C TRP A 31 0.09 6.62 2.79
N SER A 32 0.96 7.41 3.41
CA SER A 32 0.54 8.56 4.23
C SER A 32 -0.23 9.60 3.41
N ALA A 33 0.26 9.95 2.22
CA ALA A 33 -0.42 10.89 1.33
C ALA A 33 -1.80 10.37 0.89
N PHE A 34 -1.90 9.08 0.58
CA PHE A 34 -3.17 8.43 0.25
C PHE A 34 -4.18 8.53 1.40
N ILE A 35 -3.79 8.14 2.63
CA ILE A 35 -4.68 8.24 3.79
C ILE A 35 -5.12 9.68 4.04
N SER A 36 -4.20 10.65 3.98
CA SER A 36 -4.56 12.07 4.11
C SER A 36 -5.56 12.52 3.04
N ALA A 37 -5.40 12.08 1.79
CA ALA A 37 -6.35 12.41 0.73
C ALA A 37 -7.73 11.76 0.97
N VAL A 38 -7.79 10.52 1.44
CA VAL A 38 -9.05 9.84 1.79
C VAL A 38 -9.75 10.53 2.96
N THR A 39 -9.03 10.82 4.05
CA THR A 39 -9.64 11.39 5.26
C THR A 39 -10.07 12.84 5.11
N THR A 40 -9.54 13.53 4.10
CA THR A 40 -9.91 14.92 3.78
C THR A 40 -10.84 15.04 2.58
N ASP A 41 -11.28 13.92 2.01
CA ASP A 41 -12.09 13.86 0.78
C ASP A 41 -11.47 14.64 -0.40
N ARG A 42 -10.16 14.46 -0.60
CA ARG A 42 -9.36 15.11 -1.65
C ARG A 42 -8.60 14.12 -2.52
N LEU A 43 -9.23 12.99 -2.85
CA LEU A 43 -8.65 12.09 -3.82
C LEU A 43 -8.60 12.76 -5.20
N PRO A 44 -7.49 12.63 -5.95
CA PRO A 44 -7.46 13.01 -7.35
C PRO A 44 -8.56 12.26 -8.12
N GLY A 45 -9.26 12.96 -9.00
CA GLY A 45 -10.26 12.39 -9.91
C GLY A 45 -9.64 11.66 -11.10
#